data_AF-A0A354HR04-F1
#
_entry.id   AF-A0A354HR04-F1
#
_cell.length_a   1.000
_cell.length_b   1.000
_cell.length_c   1.000
_cell.angle_alpha   90.00
_cell.angle_beta   90.00
_cell.angle_gamma   90.00
#
_symmetry.space_group_name_H-M   'P 1'
#
loop_
_entity.id
_entity.type
_entity.pdbx_description
1 polymer ?
#
loop_
_entity_poly.entity_id
_entity_poly.type
_entity_poly.pdbx_seq_one_letter_code
_entity_poly.pdbx_strand_id
1 'polypeptide(L)'
;MSGWLSAPQLVRMLRWRCLPHKLRVGIGTGYYDGRLEADPWKLSGPAFFRARKALESIAASKDPATRVVTGEDGLDTLINSVWLLFDTLMSRWTPGQWEAVMTYEQAGTYAAAAKILGVAAQNVQKRCKAAHWQQIRQAEQGLSQAEGLLKSP
;
A
#
# COMPACT_ATOMS: atom_id res chain seq x y z
N MET A 1 19.53 -7.68 2.97
CA MET A 1 18.40 -7.55 3.89
C MET A 1 17.17 -8.13 3.20
N SER A 2 16.70 -9.31 3.60
CA SER A 2 15.41 -9.85 3.11
C SER A 2 14.28 -9.27 3.96
N GLY A 3 13.20 -8.77 3.34
CA GLY A 3 12.06 -8.17 4.05
C GLY A 3 11.63 -6.78 3.58
N TRP A 4 12.07 -6.35 2.39
CA TRP A 4 11.66 -5.10 1.79
C TRP A 4 10.27 -5.18 1.14
N LEU A 5 9.55 -4.06 1.13
CA LEU A 5 8.23 -3.96 0.52
C LEU A 5 8.33 -3.91 -1.01
N SER A 6 8.58 -5.06 -1.64
CA SER A 6 8.64 -5.19 -3.10
C SER A 6 7.27 -5.06 -3.79
N ALA A 7 6.20 -5.13 -3.01
CA ALA A 7 4.82 -5.10 -3.49
C ALA A 7 3.96 -4.09 -2.71
N PRO A 8 4.24 -2.78 -2.78
CA PRO A 8 3.46 -1.76 -2.07
C PRO A 8 1.98 -1.73 -2.45
N GLN A 9 1.63 -2.15 -3.68
CA GLN A 9 0.25 -2.29 -4.13
C GLN A 9 -0.60 -3.22 -3.24
N LEU A 10 0.02 -4.13 -2.47
CA LEU A 10 -0.71 -5.00 -1.55
C LEU A 10 -1.49 -4.21 -0.49
N VAL A 11 -0.99 -3.05 -0.05
CA VAL A 11 -1.72 -2.20 0.90
C VAL A 11 -3.03 -1.71 0.29
N ARG A 12 -3.00 -1.25 -0.97
CA ARG A 12 -4.21 -0.84 -1.70
C ARG A 12 -5.17 -2.01 -1.92
N MET A 13 -4.66 -3.19 -2.30
CA MET A 13 -5.46 -4.40 -2.47
C MET A 13 -6.15 -4.83 -1.16
N LEU A 14 -5.44 -4.76 -0.03
CA LEU A 14 -6.00 -5.03 1.30
C LEU A 14 -7.12 -4.04 1.63
N ARG A 15 -6.92 -2.75 1.37
CA ARG A 15 -7.95 -1.71 1.57
C ARG A 15 -9.21 -2.02 0.76
N TRP A 16 -9.07 -2.36 -0.52
CA TRP A 16 -10.19 -2.77 -1.37
C TRP A 16 -10.94 -3.98 -0.79
N ARG A 17 -10.21 -5.02 -0.38
CA ARG A 17 -10.81 -6.27 0.11
C ARG A 17 -11.54 -6.12 1.43
N CYS A 18 -11.16 -5.11 2.23
CA CYS A 18 -11.74 -4.84 3.54
C CYS A 18 -12.84 -3.76 3.53
N LEU A 19 -13.17 -3.13 2.39
CA LEU A 19 -14.27 -2.17 2.34
C LEU A 19 -15.58 -2.78 2.88
N PRO A 20 -16.38 -2.02 3.67
CA PRO A 20 -16.24 -0.60 3.99
C PRO A 20 -15.32 -0.28 5.18
N HIS A 21 -14.63 -1.26 5.76
CA HIS A 21 -13.74 -1.03 6.90
C HIS A 21 -12.49 -0.23 6.52
N LYS A 22 -12.20 0.79 7.32
CA LYS A 22 -11.01 1.63 7.17
C LYS A 22 -9.82 0.97 7.87
N LEU A 23 -8.81 0.59 7.10
CA LEU A 23 -7.61 -0.07 7.63
C LEU A 23 -6.55 0.93 8.10
N ARG A 24 -5.89 0.58 9.20
CA ARG A 24 -4.61 1.14 9.63
C ARG A 24 -3.55 0.05 9.49
N VAL A 25 -2.45 0.36 8.83
CA VAL A 25 -1.42 -0.62 8.44
C VAL A 25 -0.07 -0.14 8.94
N GLY A 26 0.59 -0.93 9.77
CA GLY A 26 1.98 -0.70 10.18
C GLY A 26 2.88 -1.75 9.57
N ILE A 27 3.95 -1.30 8.93
CA ILE A 27 4.92 -2.14 8.23
C ILE A 27 6.27 -1.93 8.89
N GLY A 28 6.91 -3.01 9.33
CA GLY A 28 8.27 -2.99 9.85
C GLY A 28 9.19 -3.76 8.92
N THR A 29 10.32 -3.17 8.55
CA THR A 29 11.38 -3.90 7.84
C THR A 29 12.49 -4.27 8.81
N GLY A 30 13.07 -5.45 8.64
CA GLY A 30 14.10 -5.98 9.53
C GLY A 30 14.21 -7.50 9.38
N TYR A 31 15.08 -8.10 10.19
CA TYR A 31 15.14 -9.55 10.30
C TYR A 31 14.07 -10.08 11.27
N TYR A 32 13.78 -11.37 11.14
CA TYR A 32 13.07 -12.13 12.15
C TYR A 32 14.11 -12.88 13.00
N ASP A 33 13.81 -13.02 14.29
CA ASP A 33 14.59 -13.84 15.21
C ASP A 33 13.90 -15.19 15.40
N GLY A 34 14.67 -16.28 15.31
CA GLY A 34 14.19 -17.64 15.61
C GLY A 34 13.84 -18.49 14.38
N ARG A 35 12.89 -19.42 14.53
CA ARG A 35 12.35 -20.24 13.44
C ARG A 35 10.99 -19.69 13.03
N LEU A 36 10.62 -19.81 11.75
CA LEU A 36 9.27 -19.51 11.30
C LEU A 36 8.29 -20.48 11.96
N GLU A 37 7.48 -19.97 12.87
CA GLU A 37 6.42 -20.72 13.56
C GLU A 37 5.05 -20.33 13.02
N ALA A 38 4.09 -21.24 13.13
CA ALA A 38 2.70 -20.98 12.70
C ALA A 38 1.98 -19.97 13.61
N ASP A 39 2.43 -19.84 14.86
CA ASP A 39 1.87 -18.91 15.84
C ASP A 39 2.50 -17.51 15.69
N PRO A 40 1.74 -16.50 15.23
CA PRO A 40 2.26 -15.15 15.02
C PRO A 40 2.77 -14.49 16.31
N TRP A 41 2.27 -14.90 17.48
CA TRP A 41 2.66 -14.33 18.77
C TRP A 41 4.07 -14.73 19.21
N LYS A 42 4.61 -15.79 18.61
CA LYS A 42 5.98 -16.27 18.87
C LYS A 42 7.00 -15.70 17.90
N LEU A 43 6.55 -14.99 16.86
CA LEU A 43 7.43 -14.32 15.93
C LEU A 43 8.06 -13.09 16.59
N SER A 44 9.39 -13.03 16.60
CA SER A 44 10.17 -11.98 17.22
C SER A 44 11.19 -11.40 16.23
N GLY A 45 11.84 -10.32 16.63
CA GLY A 45 12.89 -9.63 15.87
C GLY A 45 12.46 -8.25 15.36
N PRO A 46 13.41 -7.45 14.85
CA PRO A 46 13.18 -6.04 14.54
C PRO A 46 12.02 -5.78 13.58
N ALA A 47 11.74 -6.69 12.63
CA ALA A 47 10.60 -6.54 11.74
C ALA A 47 9.27 -6.39 12.51
N PHE A 48 9.04 -7.23 13.52
CA PHE A 48 7.80 -7.23 14.32
C PHE A 48 7.73 -6.05 15.29
N PHE A 49 8.84 -5.75 15.98
CA PHE A 49 8.90 -4.57 16.85
C PHE A 49 8.67 -3.27 16.08
N ARG A 50 9.26 -3.13 14.89
CA ARG A 50 9.08 -1.95 14.03
C ARG A 50 7.67 -1.86 13.45
N ALA A 51 7.07 -2.98 13.05
CA ALA A 51 5.68 -3.01 12.58
C ALA A 51 4.70 -2.56 13.69
N ARG A 52 4.93 -3.02 14.93
CA ARG A 52 4.17 -2.58 16.09
C ARG A 52 4.35 -1.10 16.36
N LYS A 53 5.60 -0.60 16.38
CA LYS A 53 5.91 0.84 16.52
C LYS A 53 5.20 1.67 15.46
N ALA A 54 5.16 1.17 14.21
CA ALA A 54 4.46 1.82 13.11
C ALA A 54 2.95 1.93 13.38
N LEU A 55 2.30 0.83 13.79
CA LEU A 55 0.87 0.81 14.17
C LEU A 55 0.56 1.74 15.34
N GLU A 56 1.36 1.69 16.40
CA GLU A 56 1.18 2.53 17.59
C GLU A 56 1.25 4.02 17.23
N SER A 57 2.16 4.40 16.31
CA SER A 57 2.28 5.80 15.86
C SER A 57 1.05 6.35 15.12
N ILE A 58 0.20 5.49 14.58
CA ILE A 58 -1.04 5.86 13.88
C ILE A 58 -2.30 5.43 14.66
N ALA A 59 -2.16 4.92 15.88
CA ALA A 59 -3.26 4.40 16.68
C ALA A 59 -4.28 5.47 17.07
N ALA A 60 -3.84 6.72 17.23
CA ALA A 60 -4.71 7.86 17.52
C ALA A 60 -5.49 8.35 16.29
N SER A 61 -5.07 7.99 15.07
CA SER A 61 -5.78 8.36 13.85
C SER A 61 -7.11 7.60 13.76
N LYS A 62 -8.17 8.34 13.39
CA LYS A 62 -9.49 7.79 13.03
C LYS A 62 -9.60 7.49 11.53
N ASP A 63 -8.64 7.97 10.74
CA ASP A 63 -8.62 7.82 9.30
C ASP A 63 -7.72 6.66 8.86
N PRO A 64 -7.94 6.13 7.64
CA PRO A 64 -7.07 5.12 7.08
C PRO A 64 -5.63 5.66 7.00
N ALA A 65 -4.67 4.88 7.48
CA ALA A 65 -3.28 5.33 7.58
C ALA A 65 -2.30 4.16 7.42
N THR A 66 -1.17 4.43 6.79
CA THR A 66 -0.07 3.49 6.58
C THR A 66 1.20 4.11 7.14
N ARG A 67 1.93 3.34 7.94
CA ARG A 67 3.23 3.75 8.47
C ARG A 67 4.25 2.66 8.23
N VAL A 68 5.45 3.05 7.82
CA VAL A 68 6.62 2.18 7.64
C VAL A 68 7.69 2.61 8.63
N VAL A 69 8.34 1.63 9.26
CA VAL A 69 9.54 1.82 10.09
C VAL A 69 10.62 0.86 9.61
N THR A 70 11.72 1.41 9.08
CA THR A 70 12.87 0.66 8.56
C THR A 70 14.08 0.69 9.47
N GLY A 71 14.11 1.64 10.43
CA GLY A 71 15.26 1.91 11.29
C GLY A 71 16.21 2.96 10.75
N GLU A 72 15.97 3.48 9.54
CA GLU A 72 16.72 4.58 8.93
C GLU A 72 15.83 5.81 8.82
N ASP A 73 16.01 6.80 9.70
CA ASP A 73 15.06 7.92 9.88
C ASP A 73 14.82 8.74 8.60
N GLY A 74 15.86 8.96 7.79
CA GLY A 74 15.75 9.67 6.52
C GLY A 74 14.89 8.92 5.49
N LEU A 75 15.05 7.60 5.41
CA LEU A 75 14.29 6.75 4.51
C LEU A 75 12.85 6.56 5.00
N ASP A 76 12.67 6.42 6.32
CA ASP A 76 11.36 6.37 6.96
C ASP A 76 10.58 7.64 6.65
N THR A 77 11.22 8.80 6.74
CA THR A 77 10.57 10.09 6.42
C THR A 77 10.09 10.11 4.96
N LEU A 78 10.97 9.78 4.01
CA LEU A 78 10.63 9.76 2.58
C LEU A 78 9.49 8.79 2.25
N ILE A 79 9.61 7.53 2.69
CA ILE A 79 8.60 6.49 2.41
C ILE A 79 7.25 6.88 3.03
N ASN A 80 7.26 7.38 4.27
CA ASN A 80 6.03 7.76 4.95
C ASN A 80 5.38 9.00 4.33
N SER A 81 6.13 9.93 3.73
CA SER A 81 5.54 11.03 2.96
C SER A 81 4.78 10.52 1.74
N VAL A 82 5.27 9.49 1.04
CA VAL A 82 4.54 8.86 -0.07
C VAL A 82 3.27 8.16 0.42
N TRP A 83 3.36 7.41 1.52
CA TRP A 83 2.19 6.75 2.12
C TRP A 83 1.12 7.74 2.58
N LEU A 84 1.52 8.87 3.15
CA LEU A 84 0.59 9.95 3.51
C LEU A 84 -0.19 10.45 2.29
N LEU A 85 0.47 10.64 1.14
CA LEU A 85 -0.19 11.02 -0.11
C LEU A 85 -1.15 9.93 -0.59
N PHE A 86 -0.72 8.67 -0.54
CA PHE A 86 -1.55 7.51 -0.89
C PHE A 86 -2.81 7.41 -0.06
N ASP A 87 -2.70 7.48 1.27
CA ASP A 87 -3.83 7.43 2.18
C ASP A 87 -4.78 8.62 1.96
N THR A 88 -4.23 9.80 1.71
CA THR A 88 -5.01 11.01 1.41
C THR A 88 -5.80 10.87 0.10
N LEU A 89 -5.19 10.34 -0.95
CA LEU A 89 -5.84 10.16 -2.25
C LEU A 89 -6.88 9.05 -2.20
N MET A 90 -6.50 7.86 -1.70
CA MET A 90 -7.37 6.67 -1.68
C MET A 90 -8.53 6.80 -0.70
N SER A 91 -8.39 7.57 0.39
CA SER A 91 -9.52 7.81 1.31
C SER A 91 -10.69 8.55 0.67
N ARG A 92 -10.45 9.27 -0.44
CA ARG A 92 -11.46 10.00 -1.21
C ARG A 92 -12.03 9.18 -2.37
N TRP A 93 -11.52 7.98 -2.61
CA TRP A 93 -11.99 7.17 -3.73
C TRP A 93 -13.42 6.69 -3.50
N THR A 94 -14.27 6.92 -4.48
CA THR A 94 -15.64 6.40 -4.48
C THR A 94 -15.65 4.90 -4.78
N PRO A 95 -16.72 4.15 -4.43
CA PRO A 95 -16.83 2.74 -4.78
C PRO A 95 -16.61 2.47 -6.27
N GLY A 96 -17.18 3.30 -7.15
CA GLY A 96 -16.99 3.17 -8.60
C GLY A 96 -15.56 3.46 -9.07
N GLN A 97 -14.81 4.32 -8.37
CA GLN A 97 -13.39 4.55 -8.66
C GLN A 97 -12.55 3.34 -8.25
N TRP A 98 -12.79 2.78 -7.06
CA TRP A 98 -12.16 1.53 -6.62
C TRP A 98 -12.40 0.39 -7.61
N GLU A 99 -13.66 0.13 -7.98
CA GLU A 99 -14.02 -0.92 -8.95
C GLU A 99 -13.31 -0.73 -10.29
N ALA A 100 -13.31 0.50 -10.82
CA ALA A 100 -12.68 0.80 -12.09
C ALA A 100 -11.17 0.54 -12.05
N VAL A 101 -10.49 0.99 -11.00
CA VAL A 101 -9.04 0.79 -10.85
C VAL A 101 -8.70 -0.68 -10.71
N MET A 102 -9.34 -1.39 -9.78
CA MET A 102 -9.05 -2.79 -9.51
C MET A 102 -9.34 -3.67 -10.74
N THR A 103 -10.43 -3.39 -11.46
CA THR A 103 -10.78 -4.14 -12.67
C THR A 103 -9.84 -3.81 -13.83
N TYR A 104 -9.47 -2.53 -14.01
CA TYR A 104 -8.51 -2.13 -15.04
C TYR A 104 -7.12 -2.75 -14.81
N GLU A 105 -6.65 -2.77 -13.57
CA GLU A 105 -5.37 -3.39 -13.21
C GLU A 105 -5.33 -4.89 -13.58
N GLN A 106 -6.44 -5.61 -13.36
CA GLN A 106 -6.56 -7.02 -13.72
C GLN A 106 -6.75 -7.26 -15.23
N ALA A 107 -7.55 -6.42 -15.89
CA ALA A 107 -7.93 -6.62 -17.29
C ALA A 107 -6.92 -6.04 -18.30
N GLY A 108 -6.01 -5.16 -17.86
CA GLY A 108 -4.94 -4.55 -18.66
C GLY A 108 -5.39 -3.45 -19.63
N THR A 109 -6.65 -3.43 -20.06
CA THR A 109 -7.18 -2.40 -20.98
C THR A 109 -8.52 -1.84 -20.50
N TYR A 110 -8.81 -0.58 -20.85
CA TYR A 110 -10.12 0.03 -20.53
C TYR A 110 -11.28 -0.68 -21.22
N ALA A 111 -11.07 -1.20 -22.44
CA ALA A 111 -12.11 -1.94 -23.16
C ALA A 111 -12.44 -3.27 -22.46
N ALA A 112 -11.43 -4.04 -22.04
CA ALA A 112 -11.65 -5.28 -21.30
C ALA A 112 -12.29 -5.03 -19.94
N ALA A 113 -11.81 -4.03 -19.19
CA ALA A 113 -12.40 -3.64 -17.91
C ALA A 113 -13.85 -3.17 -18.04
N ALA A 114 -14.16 -2.43 -19.11
CA ALA A 114 -15.51 -1.96 -19.41
C ALA A 114 -16.49 -3.10 -19.70
N LYS A 115 -16.03 -4.14 -20.42
CA LYS A 115 -16.80 -5.36 -20.64
C LYS A 115 -17.11 -6.07 -19.32
N ILE A 116 -16.15 -6.16 -18.40
CA ILE A 116 -16.34 -6.75 -17.07
C ILE A 116 -17.34 -5.93 -16.23
N LEU A 117 -17.24 -4.60 -16.28
CA LEU A 117 -18.07 -3.69 -15.47
C LEU A 117 -19.43 -3.35 -16.11
N GLY A 118 -19.72 -3.79 -17.33
CA GLY A 118 -20.96 -3.47 -18.03
C GLY A 118 -21.16 -1.98 -18.34
N VAL A 119 -20.06 -1.24 -18.57
CA VAL A 119 -20.10 0.21 -18.86
C VAL A 119 -19.33 0.54 -20.14
N ALA A 120 -19.40 1.79 -20.62
CA ALA A 120 -18.55 2.25 -21.71
C ALA A 120 -17.08 2.40 -21.26
N ALA A 121 -16.11 2.11 -22.15
CA ALA A 121 -14.68 2.25 -21.87
C ALA A 121 -14.28 3.66 -21.41
N GLN A 122 -14.93 4.69 -21.96
CA GLN A 122 -14.74 6.08 -21.55
C GLN A 122 -15.10 6.31 -20.07
N ASN A 123 -16.08 5.59 -19.53
CA ASN A 123 -16.46 5.71 -18.11
C ASN A 123 -15.39 5.11 -17.21
N VAL A 124 -14.81 3.96 -17.58
CA VAL A 124 -13.69 3.35 -16.84
C VAL A 124 -12.48 4.30 -16.83
N GLN A 125 -12.15 4.87 -17.99
CA GLN A 125 -11.06 5.84 -18.11
C GLN A 125 -11.29 7.07 -17.23
N LYS A 126 -12.50 7.65 -17.26
CA LYS A 126 -12.86 8.81 -16.43
C LYS A 126 -12.73 8.49 -14.94
N ARG A 127 -13.18 7.31 -14.50
CA ARG A 127 -13.07 6.86 -13.11
C ARG A 127 -11.61 6.67 -12.69
N CYS A 128 -10.79 5.98 -13.51
CA CYS A 128 -9.36 5.81 -13.24
C CYS A 128 -8.61 7.15 -13.21
N LYS A 129 -8.96 8.09 -14.09
CA LYS A 129 -8.39 9.45 -14.11
C LYS A 129 -8.76 10.23 -12.85
N ALA A 130 -10.03 10.21 -12.45
CA ALA A 130 -10.50 10.86 -11.22
C ALA A 130 -9.89 10.24 -9.96
N ALA A 131 -9.48 8.98 -10.02
CA ALA A 131 -8.76 8.28 -8.97
C ALA A 131 -7.24 8.59 -8.95
N HIS A 132 -6.70 9.33 -9.92
CA HIS A 132 -5.25 9.53 -10.09
C HIS A 132 -4.47 8.21 -10.23
N TRP A 133 -5.08 7.22 -10.88
CA TRP A 133 -4.56 5.85 -10.89
C TRP A 133 -3.13 5.75 -11.45
N GLN A 134 -2.82 6.47 -12.53
CA GLN A 134 -1.48 6.40 -13.13
C GLN A 134 -0.40 6.94 -12.19
N GLN A 135 -0.68 8.02 -11.46
CA GLN A 135 0.23 8.60 -10.47
C GLN A 135 0.45 7.64 -9.29
N ILE A 136 -0.63 7.02 -8.79
CA ILE A 136 -0.53 6.03 -7.71
C ILE A 136 0.30 4.84 -8.17
N ARG A 137 0.00 4.26 -9.34
CA ARG A 137 0.74 3.13 -9.90
C ARG A 137 2.22 3.44 -10.08
N GLN A 138 2.56 4.62 -10.60
CA GLN A 138 3.94 5.05 -10.78
C GLN A 138 4.67 5.19 -9.42
N ALA A 139 4.02 5.77 -8.42
CA ALA A 139 4.60 5.89 -7.10
C ALA A 139 4.71 4.52 -6.37
N GLU A 140 3.77 3.59 -6.59
CA GLU A 140 3.87 2.20 -6.12
C GLU A 140 5.10 1.52 -6.76
N GLN A 141 5.34 1.72 -8.06
CA GLN A 141 6.55 1.23 -8.73
C GLN A 141 7.84 1.86 -8.19
N GLY A 142 7.82 3.14 -7.80
CA GLY A 142 8.97 3.78 -7.15
C GLY A 142 9.25 3.19 -5.77
N LEU A 143 8.21 2.99 -4.96
CA LEU A 143 8.33 2.40 -3.62
C LEU A 143 8.86 0.96 -3.65
N SER A 144 8.52 0.16 -4.67
CA SER A 144 9.02 -1.21 -4.78
C SER A 144 10.54 -1.29 -4.97
N GLN A 145 11.17 -0.18 -5.37
CA GLN A 145 12.61 -0.05 -5.58
C GLN A 145 13.33 0.65 -4.42
N ALA A 146 12.61 1.06 -3.36
CA ALA A 146 13.17 1.86 -2.28
C ALA A 146 14.31 1.16 -1.51
N GLU A 147 14.42 -0.18 -1.57
CA GLU A 147 15.59 -0.90 -1.03
C GLU A 147 16.90 -0.42 -1.67
N GLY A 148 16.88 -0.04 -2.95
CA GLY A 148 18.06 0.44 -3.66
C GLY A 148 18.67 1.69 -3.01
N LEU A 149 17.87 2.49 -2.30
CA LEU A 149 18.31 3.71 -1.62
C LEU A 149 19.19 3.42 -0.40
N LEU A 150 19.09 2.23 0.20
CA LEU A 150 19.95 1.80 1.31
C LEU A 150 21.33 1.31 0.86
N LYS A 151 21.50 1.02 -0.44
CA LYS A 151 22.71 0.39 -0.99
C LYS A 151 23.68 1.40 -1.59
N SER A 152 23.40 2.70 -1.48
CA SER A 152 24.33 3.75 -1.87
C SER A 152 25.37 3.97 -0.75
N PRO A 153 26.68 3.86 -1.04
CA PRO A 153 27.74 4.11 -0.08
C PRO A 153 27.77 5.56 0.41
#